data_AF-A0A382TY77-F1
#
_entry.id   AF-A0A382TY77-F1
#
_cell.length_a   1.000
_cell.length_b   1.000
_cell.length_c   1.000
_cell.angle_alpha   90.00
_cell.angle_beta   90.00
_cell.angle_gamma   90.00
#
_symmetry.space_group_name_H-M   'P 1'
#
loop_
_entity.id
_entity.type
_entity.pdbx_description
1 polymer ?
#
loop_
_entity_poly.entity_id
_entity_poly.type
_entity_poly.pdbx_seq_one_letter_code
_entity_poly.pdbx_strand_id
1 'polypeptide(L)'
;MENYELYKWFIQQSPIMQALYAGLFTWGLTAIGAALVFLFKSSNRKALDMSLGFTGGVMIAASFWSLLSPAIAYVEMQNEMGISDSPSWLAPAVGFFLGALFLFILDKIIPHLHIFAKREEAEGMETNWRKTILLVLAIALHNIPEGLAVGVAFGALASPELTGMPEVFSIGAAIALAIGIGIQNFPEG
;
A
#
# COMPACT_ATOMS: atom_id res chain seq x y z
N MET A 1 -15.33 -11.50 24.37
CA MET A 1 -14.03 -11.79 25.03
C MET A 1 -13.00 -12.27 24.02
N GLU A 2 -13.36 -13.11 23.03
CA GLU A 2 -12.46 -13.60 21.96
C GLU A 2 -11.75 -12.50 21.14
N ASN A 3 -12.47 -11.46 20.68
CA ASN A 3 -11.86 -10.37 19.91
C ASN A 3 -10.75 -9.62 20.69
N TYR A 4 -10.84 -9.61 22.02
CA TYR A 4 -9.88 -8.96 22.89
C TYR A 4 -8.59 -9.79 23.01
N GLU A 5 -8.70 -11.11 22.92
CA GLU A 5 -7.56 -12.02 22.96
C GLU A 5 -6.78 -12.02 21.64
N LEU A 6 -7.47 -11.98 20.49
CA LEU A 6 -6.80 -11.85 19.18
C LEU A 6 -6.03 -10.53 19.06
N TYR A 7 -6.65 -9.42 19.47
CA TYR A 7 -6.00 -8.11 19.46
C TYR A 7 -4.76 -8.10 20.37
N LYS A 8 -4.88 -8.58 21.61
CA LYS A 8 -3.74 -8.71 22.54
C LYS A 8 -2.63 -9.57 21.98
N TRP A 9 -2.99 -10.72 21.40
CA TRP A 9 -2.02 -11.62 20.79
C TRP A 9 -1.26 -10.93 19.65
N PHE A 10 -1.96 -10.18 18.79
CA PHE A 10 -1.38 -9.48 17.65
C PHE A 10 -0.41 -8.37 18.08
N ILE A 11 -0.81 -7.52 19.04
CA ILE A 11 0.05 -6.42 19.51
C ILE A 11 1.29 -6.91 20.27
N GLN A 12 1.29 -8.14 20.78
CA GLN A 12 2.45 -8.77 21.41
C GLN A 12 3.46 -9.33 20.41
N GLN A 13 3.09 -9.45 19.13
CA GLN A 13 4.01 -9.92 18.09
C GLN A 13 5.07 -8.86 17.76
N SER A 14 6.18 -9.30 17.18
CA SER A 14 7.17 -8.37 16.66
C SER A 14 6.59 -7.55 15.51
N PRO A 15 7.04 -6.30 15.29
CA PRO A 15 6.59 -5.47 14.17
C PRO A 15 6.73 -6.14 12.79
N ILE A 16 7.76 -6.98 12.62
CA ILE A 16 7.97 -7.77 11.40
C ILE A 16 6.84 -8.79 11.22
N MET A 17 6.44 -9.48 12.30
CA MET A 17 5.33 -10.44 12.24
C MET A 17 3.99 -9.74 12.04
N GLN A 18 3.78 -8.58 12.66
CA GLN A 18 2.59 -7.76 12.42
C GLN A 18 2.50 -7.34 10.95
N ALA A 19 3.59 -6.84 10.37
CA ALA A 19 3.68 -6.50 8.95
C ALA A 19 3.41 -7.72 8.06
N LEU A 20 3.97 -8.89 8.40
CA LEU A 20 3.74 -10.14 7.66
C LEU A 20 2.26 -10.55 7.69
N TYR A 21 1.62 -10.53 8.85
CA TYR A 21 0.21 -10.88 8.97
C TYR A 21 -0.70 -9.88 8.24
N ALA A 22 -0.39 -8.58 8.32
CA ALA A 22 -1.09 -7.56 7.55
C ALA A 22 -0.88 -7.72 6.03
N GLY A 23 0.33 -8.06 5.59
CA GLY A 23 0.64 -8.40 4.20
C GLY A 23 -0.11 -9.65 3.71
N LEU A 24 -0.16 -10.71 4.52
CA LEU A 24 -0.95 -11.90 4.21
C LEU A 24 -2.45 -11.62 4.16
N PHE A 25 -2.94 -10.72 5.01
CA PHE A 25 -4.32 -10.27 5.00
C PHE A 25 -4.67 -9.52 3.69
N THR A 26 -3.87 -8.53 3.30
CA THR A 26 -4.07 -7.77 2.05
C THR A 26 -3.96 -8.66 0.81
N TRP A 27 -2.96 -9.55 0.78
CA TRP A 27 -2.84 -10.60 -0.25
C TRP A 27 -4.06 -11.51 -0.28
N GLY A 28 -4.54 -11.95 0.88
CA GLY A 28 -5.71 -12.81 1.01
C GLY A 28 -6.97 -12.15 0.45
N LEU A 29 -7.19 -10.86 0.70
CA LEU A 29 -8.32 -10.14 0.12
C LEU A 29 -8.21 -9.98 -1.39
N THR A 30 -7.00 -9.76 -1.93
CA THR A 30 -6.76 -9.80 -3.38
C THR A 30 -7.14 -11.17 -3.95
N ALA A 31 -6.68 -12.26 -3.31
CA ALA A 31 -6.96 -13.61 -3.77
C ALA A 31 -8.46 -13.96 -3.72
N ILE A 32 -9.18 -13.50 -2.70
CA ILE A 32 -10.63 -13.70 -2.59
C ILE A 32 -11.37 -12.88 -3.65
N GLY A 33 -10.95 -11.64 -3.90
CA GLY A 33 -11.44 -10.82 -5.02
C GLY A 33 -11.33 -11.54 -6.35
N ALA A 34 -10.12 -12.01 -6.66
CA ALA A 34 -9.83 -12.74 -7.89
C ALA A 34 -10.65 -14.03 -8.02
N ALA A 35 -10.92 -14.72 -6.92
CA ALA A 35 -11.74 -15.93 -6.91
C ALA A 35 -13.21 -15.69 -7.32
N LEU A 36 -13.70 -14.44 -7.26
CA LEU A 36 -15.05 -14.10 -7.71
C LEU A 36 -15.27 -14.37 -9.21
N VAL A 37 -14.19 -14.42 -10.01
CA VAL A 37 -14.26 -14.78 -11.44
C VAL A 37 -14.87 -16.17 -11.67
N PHE A 38 -14.77 -17.08 -10.69
CA PHE A 38 -15.38 -18.40 -10.76
C PHE A 38 -16.89 -18.39 -10.51
N LEU A 39 -17.40 -17.34 -9.84
CA LEU A 39 -18.82 -17.17 -9.52
C LEU A 39 -19.54 -16.29 -10.55
N PHE A 40 -18.86 -15.30 -11.12
CA PHE A 40 -19.43 -14.33 -12.06
C PHE A 40 -18.79 -14.45 -13.45
N LYS A 41 -19.57 -14.86 -14.45
CA LYS A 41 -19.10 -15.06 -15.84
C LYS A 41 -19.05 -13.78 -16.71
N SER A 42 -19.62 -12.68 -16.25
CA SER A 42 -19.66 -11.42 -17.00
C SER A 42 -19.37 -10.24 -16.09
N SER A 43 -18.42 -9.37 -16.45
CA SER A 43 -18.18 -8.14 -15.72
C SER A 43 -19.16 -7.05 -16.13
N ASN A 44 -19.79 -6.41 -15.15
CA ASN A 44 -20.53 -5.18 -15.40
C ASN A 44 -19.52 -4.02 -15.43
N ARG A 45 -19.29 -3.44 -16.62
CA ARG A 45 -18.35 -2.33 -16.82
C ARG A 45 -18.56 -1.21 -15.80
N LYS A 46 -19.81 -0.83 -15.50
CA LYS A 46 -20.10 0.21 -14.50
C LYS A 46 -19.67 -0.19 -13.08
N ALA A 47 -19.88 -1.46 -12.71
CA ALA A 47 -19.47 -1.94 -11.39
C ALA A 47 -17.95 -1.95 -11.24
N LEU A 48 -17.25 -2.34 -12.31
CA LEU A 48 -15.79 -2.33 -12.35
C LEU A 48 -15.22 -0.90 -12.32
N ASP A 49 -15.78 0.02 -13.12
CA ASP A 49 -15.35 1.43 -13.10
C ASP A 49 -15.62 2.08 -11.72
N MET A 50 -16.74 1.75 -11.06
CA MET A 50 -17.02 2.19 -9.68
C MET A 50 -16.02 1.61 -8.67
N SER A 51 -15.63 0.34 -8.79
CA SER A 51 -14.69 -0.26 -7.85
C SER A 51 -13.26 0.26 -8.07
N LEU A 52 -12.83 0.48 -9.31
CA LEU A 52 -11.56 1.15 -9.63
C LEU A 52 -11.53 2.60 -9.08
N GLY A 53 -12.64 3.33 -9.19
CA GLY A 53 -12.77 4.67 -8.59
C GLY A 53 -12.70 4.66 -7.06
N PHE A 54 -13.33 3.67 -6.42
CA PHE A 54 -13.24 3.46 -4.97
C PHE A 54 -11.80 3.17 -4.55
N THR A 55 -11.13 2.23 -5.22
CA THR A 55 -9.72 1.88 -5.04
C THR A 55 -8.81 3.10 -5.13
N GLY A 56 -8.91 3.88 -6.21
CA GLY A 56 -8.14 5.10 -6.37
C GLY A 56 -8.38 6.11 -5.24
N GLY A 57 -9.63 6.25 -4.80
CA GLY A 57 -9.99 7.10 -3.67
C GLY A 57 -9.36 6.67 -2.34
N VAL A 58 -9.43 5.37 -2.02
CA VAL A 58 -8.80 4.81 -0.82
C VAL A 58 -7.29 5.02 -0.85
N MET A 59 -6.64 4.82 -1.99
CA MET A 59 -5.18 4.96 -2.11
C MET A 59 -4.72 6.41 -2.03
N ILE A 60 -5.47 7.37 -2.58
CA ILE A 60 -5.19 8.80 -2.38
C ILE A 60 -5.32 9.17 -0.89
N ALA A 61 -6.38 8.70 -0.23
CA ALA A 61 -6.60 8.99 1.17
C ALA A 61 -5.50 8.36 2.06
N ALA A 62 -5.16 7.09 1.85
CA ALA A 62 -4.10 6.41 2.56
C ALA A 62 -2.73 7.10 2.37
N SER A 63 -2.42 7.51 1.14
CA SER A 63 -1.17 8.21 0.83
C SER A 63 -1.01 9.51 1.62
N PHE A 64 -2.11 10.25 1.82
CA PHE A 64 -2.08 11.52 2.56
C PHE A 64 -2.19 11.30 4.08
N TRP A 65 -3.30 10.71 4.56
CA TRP A 65 -3.60 10.64 5.99
C TRP A 65 -2.80 9.58 6.74
N SER A 66 -2.41 8.49 6.08
CA SER A 66 -1.73 7.37 6.74
C SER A 66 -0.21 7.38 6.53
N LEU A 67 0.30 8.12 5.53
CA LEU A 67 1.74 8.15 5.22
C LEU A 67 2.31 9.57 5.25
N LEU A 68 1.85 10.47 4.38
CA LEU A 68 2.47 11.79 4.24
C LEU A 68 2.26 12.69 5.48
N SER A 69 1.04 12.78 6.00
CA SER A 69 0.74 13.57 7.19
C SER A 69 1.50 13.07 8.42
N PRO A 70 1.55 11.76 8.73
CA PRO A 70 2.41 11.25 9.80
C PRO A 70 3.90 11.52 9.56
N ALA A 71 4.38 11.42 8.33
CA ALA A 71 5.78 11.71 8.02
C ALA A 71 6.15 13.18 8.28
N ILE A 72 5.24 14.13 8.01
CA ILE A 72 5.44 15.56 8.33
C ILE A 72 5.43 15.77 9.85
N ALA A 73 4.42 15.23 10.53
CA ALA A 73 4.28 15.34 11.99
C ALA A 73 5.50 14.75 12.73
N TYR A 74 6.11 13.70 12.18
CA TYR A 74 7.34 13.12 12.71
C TYR A 74 8.51 14.12 12.70
N VAL A 75 8.70 14.87 11.60
CA VAL A 75 9.76 15.89 11.54
C VAL A 75 9.44 17.07 12.44
N GLU A 76 8.18 17.48 12.55
CA GLU A 76 7.75 18.56 13.46
C GLU A 76 8.10 18.23 14.91
N MET A 77 7.78 17.01 15.35
CA MET A 77 8.16 16.59 16.70
C MET A 77 9.68 16.47 16.89
N GLN A 78 10.44 16.03 15.88
CA GLN A 78 11.92 16.06 15.97
C GLN A 78 12.45 17.48 16.19
N ASN A 79 11.83 18.47 15.54
CA ASN A 79 12.19 19.87 15.73
C ASN A 79 11.83 20.36 17.15
N GLU A 80 10.66 19.99 17.67
CA GLU A 80 10.26 20.32 19.05
C GLU A 80 11.20 19.71 20.10
N MET A 81 11.74 18.52 19.82
CA MET A 81 12.72 17.85 20.68
C MET A 81 14.16 18.38 20.52
N GLY A 82 14.39 19.34 19.61
CA GLY A 82 15.71 19.89 19.30
C GLY A 82 16.66 18.87 18.65
N ILE A 83 16.13 17.82 18.02
CA ILE A 83 16.90 16.79 17.31
C ILE A 83 17.25 17.25 15.89
N SER A 84 16.37 18.02 15.27
CA SER A 84 16.52 18.58 13.93
C SER A 84 16.06 20.04 13.89
N ASP A 85 16.54 20.80 12.92
CA ASP A 85 16.07 22.17 12.60
C ASP A 85 15.57 22.26 11.15
N SER A 86 15.37 21.12 10.50
CA SER A 86 14.96 21.08 9.09
C SER A 86 13.49 21.46 8.91
N PRO A 87 13.09 22.10 7.80
CA PRO A 87 11.68 22.31 7.49
C PRO A 87 10.90 20.98 7.48
N SER A 88 9.72 20.94 8.13
CA SER A 88 8.97 19.69 8.36
C SER A 88 8.56 18.95 7.08
N TRP A 89 8.42 19.67 5.98
CA TRP A 89 8.07 19.11 4.68
C TRP A 89 9.27 18.53 3.91
N LEU A 90 10.51 18.86 4.28
CA LEU A 90 11.68 18.57 3.44
C LEU A 90 11.95 17.08 3.31
N ALA A 91 12.13 16.36 4.42
CA ALA A 91 12.40 14.92 4.38
C ALA A 91 11.22 14.11 3.79
N PRO A 92 9.95 14.37 4.15
CA PRO A 92 8.80 13.72 3.51
C PRO A 92 8.72 14.00 2.00
N ALA A 93 8.98 15.23 1.56
CA ALA A 93 8.96 15.57 0.13
C ALA A 93 10.07 14.82 -0.63
N VAL A 94 11.29 14.77 -0.09
CA VAL A 94 12.39 14.01 -0.71
C VAL A 94 12.02 12.53 -0.81
N GLY A 95 11.49 11.93 0.26
CA GLY A 95 11.01 10.54 0.23
C GLY A 95 9.90 10.30 -0.79
N PHE A 96 8.92 11.20 -0.85
CA PHE A 96 7.83 11.15 -1.81
C PHE A 96 8.33 11.20 -3.26
N PHE A 97 9.21 12.15 -3.59
CA PHE A 97 9.75 12.28 -4.95
C PHE A 97 10.68 11.13 -5.33
N LEU A 98 11.50 10.62 -4.40
CA LEU A 98 12.31 9.43 -4.65
C LEU A 98 11.44 8.19 -4.88
N GLY A 99 10.36 8.02 -4.12
CA GLY A 99 9.38 6.96 -4.33
C GLY A 99 8.67 7.08 -5.69
N ALA A 100 8.22 8.28 -6.04
CA ALA A 100 7.59 8.56 -7.33
C ALA A 100 8.55 8.29 -8.50
N LEU A 101 9.81 8.72 -8.38
CA LEU A 101 10.85 8.46 -9.38
C LEU A 101 11.15 6.96 -9.49
N PHE A 102 11.21 6.25 -8.37
CA PHE A 102 11.40 4.80 -8.35
C PHE A 102 10.28 4.08 -9.11
N LEU A 103 9.02 4.42 -8.82
CA LEU A 103 7.88 3.82 -9.54
C LEU A 103 7.85 4.22 -11.02
N PHE A 104 8.20 5.46 -11.35
CA PHE A 104 8.33 5.90 -12.73
C PHE A 104 9.39 5.10 -13.51
N ILE A 105 10.53 4.79 -12.87
CA ILE A 105 11.57 3.95 -13.46
C ILE A 105 11.06 2.52 -13.66
N LEU A 106 10.41 1.93 -12.65
CA LEU A 106 9.83 0.59 -12.76
C LEU A 106 8.79 0.49 -13.87
N ASP A 107 7.90 1.48 -13.97
CA ASP A 107 6.88 1.60 -15.02
C ASP A 107 7.51 1.59 -16.42
N LYS A 108 8.62 2.30 -16.62
CA LYS A 108 9.30 2.38 -17.92
C LYS A 108 10.16 1.16 -18.25
N ILE A 109 10.60 0.39 -17.25
CA ILE A 109 11.44 -0.79 -17.47
C ILE A 109 10.58 -2.06 -17.60
N ILE A 110 9.59 -2.23 -16.73
CA ILE A 110 8.86 -3.50 -16.61
C ILE A 110 7.78 -3.56 -17.70
N PRO A 111 7.82 -4.58 -18.59
CA PRO A 111 6.80 -4.76 -19.61
C PRO A 111 5.46 -5.06 -18.96
N HIS A 112 4.47 -4.21 -19.17
CA HIS A 112 3.17 -4.36 -18.54
C HIS A 112 2.03 -3.91 -19.46
N LEU A 113 0.82 -4.37 -19.16
CA LEU A 113 -0.36 -4.08 -19.95
C LEU A 113 -1.53 -3.72 -19.05
N HIS A 114 -2.25 -2.65 -19.40
CA HIS A 114 -3.43 -2.23 -18.66
C HIS A 114 -4.64 -3.11 -19.03
N ILE A 115 -5.58 -3.30 -18.09
CA ILE A 115 -6.68 -4.30 -18.16
C ILE A 115 -7.49 -4.24 -19.48
N PHE A 116 -7.64 -3.06 -20.09
CA PHE A 116 -8.38 -2.86 -21.34
C PHE A 116 -7.53 -2.53 -22.56
N ALA A 117 -6.21 -2.45 -22.40
CA ALA A 117 -5.29 -2.10 -23.47
C ALA A 117 -5.11 -3.26 -24.46
N LYS A 118 -4.90 -2.90 -25.73
CA LYS A 118 -4.46 -3.86 -26.75
C LYS A 118 -2.97 -4.17 -26.59
N ARG A 119 -2.49 -5.29 -27.13
CA ARG A 119 -1.09 -5.69 -26.95
C ARG A 119 -0.12 -4.66 -27.52
N GLU A 120 -0.53 -3.97 -28.58
CA GLU A 120 0.22 -2.90 -29.23
C GLU A 120 0.36 -1.63 -28.35
N GLU A 121 -0.42 -1.55 -27.26
CA GLU A 121 -0.41 -0.48 -26.26
C GLU A 121 0.31 -0.94 -24.97
N ALA A 122 1.10 -2.01 -25.03
CA ALA A 122 1.93 -2.43 -23.90
C ALA A 122 3.01 -1.38 -23.61
N GLU A 123 3.16 -1.04 -22.33
CA GLU A 123 4.18 -0.10 -21.86
C GLU A 123 5.41 -0.86 -21.33
N GLY A 124 6.50 -0.12 -21.12
CA GLY A 124 7.80 -0.66 -20.73
C GLY A 124 8.62 -1.16 -21.91
N MET A 125 9.58 -2.07 -21.64
CA MET A 125 10.39 -2.66 -22.70
C MET A 125 9.57 -3.62 -23.58
N GLU A 126 9.79 -3.57 -24.90
CA GLU A 126 9.11 -4.48 -25.82
C GLU A 126 9.46 -5.95 -25.54
N THR A 127 8.42 -6.79 -25.45
CA THR A 127 8.62 -8.24 -25.25
C THR A 127 7.63 -9.08 -26.06
N ASN A 128 8.03 -10.32 -26.32
CA ASN A 128 7.16 -11.33 -26.93
C ASN A 128 6.25 -12.05 -25.92
N TRP A 129 6.15 -11.56 -24.67
CA TRP A 129 5.40 -12.22 -23.60
C TRP A 129 3.89 -12.29 -23.86
N ARG A 130 3.24 -13.27 -23.22
CA ARG A 130 1.78 -13.46 -23.32
C ARG A 130 1.08 -12.34 -22.55
N LYS A 131 -0.11 -11.94 -23.03
CA LYS A 131 -0.97 -10.92 -22.39
C LYS A 131 -1.16 -11.18 -20.88
N THR A 132 -1.35 -12.43 -20.48
CA THR A 132 -1.51 -12.81 -19.06
C THR A 132 -0.29 -12.46 -18.21
N ILE A 133 0.93 -12.64 -18.74
CA ILE A 133 2.17 -12.29 -18.01
C ILE A 133 2.26 -10.78 -17.83
N LEU A 134 1.96 -10.02 -18.88
CA LEU A 134 1.97 -8.55 -18.83
C LEU A 134 0.93 -7.99 -17.83
N LEU A 135 -0.24 -8.63 -17.73
CA LEU A 135 -1.27 -8.27 -16.75
C LEU A 135 -0.84 -8.63 -15.31
N VAL A 136 -0.27 -9.81 -15.09
CA VAL A 136 0.24 -10.21 -13.76
C VAL A 136 1.36 -9.27 -13.30
N LEU A 137 2.24 -8.84 -14.21
CA LEU A 137 3.27 -7.86 -13.89
C LEU A 137 2.71 -6.48 -13.61
N ALA A 138 1.69 -6.04 -14.37
CA ALA A 138 0.99 -4.79 -14.08
C ALA A 138 0.41 -4.79 -12.66
N ILE A 139 -0.27 -5.87 -12.26
CA ILE A 139 -0.82 -6.02 -10.91
C ILE A 139 0.32 -6.03 -9.89
N ALA A 140 1.34 -6.87 -10.09
CA ALA A 140 2.48 -6.95 -9.16
C ALA A 140 3.17 -5.58 -8.95
N LEU A 141 3.31 -4.77 -9.99
CA LEU A 141 3.85 -3.41 -9.90
C LEU A 141 3.04 -2.49 -8.99
N HIS A 142 1.71 -2.61 -9.01
CA HIS A 142 0.80 -1.80 -8.19
C HIS A 142 0.76 -2.26 -6.72
N ASN A 143 0.86 -3.58 -6.48
CA ASN A 143 0.86 -4.15 -5.13
C ASN A 143 2.20 -3.95 -4.39
N ILE A 144 3.31 -3.62 -5.07
CA ILE A 144 4.60 -3.31 -4.42
C ILE A 144 4.47 -2.08 -3.51
N PRO A 145 4.00 -0.90 -3.97
CA PRO A 145 3.72 0.26 -3.13
C PRO A 145 2.83 -0.04 -1.92
N GLU A 146 1.76 -0.81 -2.11
CA GLU A 146 0.82 -1.17 -1.04
C GLU A 146 1.48 -2.02 0.04
N GLY A 147 2.20 -3.07 -0.37
CA GLY A 147 2.95 -3.93 0.54
C GLY A 147 4.02 -3.14 1.29
N LEU A 148 4.71 -2.21 0.62
CA LEU A 148 5.68 -1.33 1.25
C LEU A 148 5.02 -0.38 2.26
N ALA A 149 3.86 0.20 1.93
CA ALA A 149 3.12 1.08 2.84
C ALA A 149 2.72 0.36 4.14
N VAL A 150 2.20 -0.86 4.03
CA VAL A 150 1.92 -1.72 5.20
C VAL A 150 3.20 -2.01 5.98
N GLY A 151 4.28 -2.37 5.29
CA GLY A 151 5.57 -2.66 5.89
C GLY A 151 6.17 -1.47 6.65
N VAL A 152 6.09 -0.26 6.10
CA VAL A 152 6.56 0.98 6.73
C VAL A 152 5.72 1.32 7.94
N ALA A 153 4.39 1.19 7.86
CA ALA A 153 3.50 1.54 8.97
C ALA A 153 3.73 0.66 10.22
N PHE A 154 3.89 -0.65 10.04
CA PHE A 154 4.25 -1.54 11.15
C PHE A 154 5.73 -1.43 11.52
N GLY A 155 6.63 -1.26 10.54
CA GLY A 155 8.07 -1.09 10.77
C GLY A 155 8.41 0.14 11.59
N ALA A 156 7.65 1.23 11.45
CA ALA A 156 7.79 2.42 12.28
C ALA A 156 7.59 2.13 13.78
N LEU A 157 6.78 1.11 14.13
CA LEU A 157 6.58 0.67 15.51
C LEU A 157 7.78 -0.12 16.08
N ALA A 158 8.82 -0.37 15.28
CA ALA A 158 10.02 -1.09 15.71
C ALA A 158 11.16 -0.17 16.16
N SER A 159 11.18 1.10 15.74
CA SER A 159 12.26 2.01 16.09
C SER A 159 12.02 2.60 17.49
N PRO A 160 12.99 2.50 18.41
CA PRO A 160 12.93 3.14 19.72
C PRO A 160 12.70 4.66 19.65
N GLU A 161 13.28 5.33 18.65
CA GLU A 161 13.05 6.76 18.42
C GLU A 161 11.61 7.06 18.01
N LEU A 162 11.01 6.19 17.19
CA LEU A 162 9.63 6.30 16.70
C LEU A 162 8.57 5.82 17.72
N THR A 163 8.88 4.81 18.52
CA THR A 163 7.98 4.24 19.56
C THR A 163 7.82 5.14 20.77
N GLY A 164 8.75 6.08 21.00
CA GLY A 164 8.57 7.19 21.94
C GLY A 164 7.54 8.23 21.49
N MET A 165 7.01 8.11 20.26
CA MET A 165 6.13 9.09 19.61
C MET A 165 4.79 8.45 19.18
N PRO A 166 4.01 7.89 20.14
CA PRO A 166 2.78 7.14 19.85
C PRO A 166 1.68 7.98 19.20
N GLU A 167 1.76 9.31 19.28
CA GLU A 167 0.82 10.23 18.62
C GLU A 167 0.99 10.27 17.09
N VAL A 168 2.18 9.92 16.57
CA VAL A 168 2.49 9.97 15.13
C VAL A 168 2.38 8.59 14.50
N PHE A 169 2.97 7.57 15.12
CA PHE A 169 2.91 6.19 14.63
C PHE A 169 2.29 5.29 15.70
N SER A 170 1.04 4.90 15.48
CA SER A 170 0.30 4.04 16.39
C SER A 170 -0.05 2.70 15.74
N ILE A 171 -0.17 1.67 16.57
CA ILE A 171 -0.65 0.35 16.14
C ILE A 171 -2.05 0.46 15.50
N GLY A 172 -2.89 1.36 16.00
CA GLY A 172 -4.22 1.63 15.44
C GLY A 172 -4.15 2.18 14.02
N ALA A 173 -3.25 3.14 13.76
CA ALA A 173 -3.04 3.70 12.43
C ALA A 173 -2.50 2.64 11.44
N ALA A 174 -1.55 1.80 11.87
CA ALA A 174 -1.01 0.72 11.05
C ALA A 174 -2.08 -0.32 10.68
N ILE A 175 -2.92 -0.72 11.66
CA ILE A 175 -4.06 -1.61 11.42
C ILE A 175 -5.07 -0.96 10.48
N ALA A 176 -5.40 0.32 10.69
CA ALA A 176 -6.35 1.04 9.84
C ALA A 176 -5.86 1.12 8.39
N LEU A 177 -4.56 1.38 8.16
CA LEU A 177 -3.96 1.36 6.83
C LEU A 177 -4.05 -0.03 6.19
N ALA A 178 -3.69 -1.09 6.92
CA ALA A 178 -3.77 -2.45 6.40
C ALA A 178 -5.20 -2.88 6.05
N ILE A 179 -6.19 -2.46 6.85
CA ILE A 179 -7.61 -2.67 6.55
C ILE A 179 -8.03 -1.88 5.31
N GLY A 180 -7.65 -0.61 5.22
CA GLY A 180 -7.97 0.25 4.06
C GLY A 180 -7.43 -0.33 2.76
N ILE A 181 -6.15 -0.71 2.75
CA ILE A 181 -5.51 -1.40 1.63
C ILE A 181 -6.24 -2.72 1.37
N GLY A 182 -6.41 -3.59 2.36
CA GLY A 182 -7.07 -4.88 2.15
C GLY A 182 -8.48 -4.77 1.54
N ILE A 183 -9.31 -3.82 2.01
CA ILE A 183 -10.66 -3.61 1.49
C ILE A 183 -10.64 -3.22 0.02
N GLN A 184 -9.68 -2.40 -0.40
CA GLN A 184 -9.56 -1.97 -1.79
C GLN A 184 -8.91 -3.03 -2.67
N ASN A 185 -8.02 -3.87 -2.13
CA ASN A 185 -7.43 -5.01 -2.84
C ASN A 185 -8.48 -6.05 -3.27
N PHE A 186 -9.60 -6.15 -2.55
CA PHE A 186 -10.69 -7.07 -2.92
C PHE A 186 -11.30 -6.76 -4.29
N PRO A 187 -11.74 -5.52 -4.60
CA PRO A 187 -12.21 -5.19 -5.94
C PRO A 187 -11.12 -5.12 -7.02
N GLU A 188 -9.83 -5.02 -6.66
CA GLU A 188 -8.70 -5.06 -7.61
C GLU A 188 -8.36 -6.47 -8.10
N GLY A 189 -8.53 -7.48 -7.24
CA GLY A 189 -8.30 -8.89 -7.55
C GLY A 189 -9.35 -9.46 -8.49
#